data_AF-G8Y549-F1
#
_entry.id   AF-G8Y549-F1
#
_cell.length_a   1.000
_cell.length_b   1.000
_cell.length_c   1.000
_cell.angle_alpha   90.00
_cell.angle_beta   90.00
_cell.angle_gamma   90.00
#
_symmetry.space_group_name_H-M   'P 1'
#
loop_
_entity.id
_entity.type
_entity.pdbx_description
1 polymer ?
#
loop_
_entity_poly.entity_id
_entity_poly.type
_entity_poly.pdbx_seq_one_letter_code
_entity_poly.pdbx_strand_id
1 'polypeptide(L)'
;MASLTSVVKAADFILSRPTLSKVVVPIAKTFVAYAGYREMGLKFNDLIMEESPILQKAIRRLPEDESYARNFRIITAHQCALSHHLLPPNKVVKPEEDNHYLVPYILEAEKEAFEKAELDNIQV
;
A
#
# COMPACT_ATOMS: atom_id res chain seq x y z
N MET A 1 -7.94 7.86 10.67
CA MET A 1 -6.82 7.19 9.97
C MET A 1 -5.96 8.28 9.35
N ALA A 2 -4.63 8.19 9.41
CA ALA A 2 -3.76 9.16 8.73
C ALA A 2 -3.94 9.03 7.20
N SER A 3 -3.93 10.15 6.47
CA SER A 3 -3.94 10.12 5.00
C SER A 3 -2.62 9.56 4.46
N LEU A 4 -2.67 8.92 3.29
CA LEU A 4 -1.48 8.36 2.68
C LEU A 4 -0.48 9.45 2.27
N THR A 5 -0.97 10.63 1.88
CA THR A 5 -0.18 11.83 1.63
C THR A 5 0.67 12.22 2.84
N SER A 6 0.10 12.16 4.05
CA SER A 6 0.85 12.44 5.28
C SER A 6 1.92 11.38 5.55
N VAL A 7 1.60 10.11 5.34
CA VAL A 7 2.53 8.99 5.50
C VAL A 7 3.71 9.10 4.53
N VAL A 8 3.45 9.38 3.25
CA VAL A 8 4.49 9.55 2.23
C VAL A 8 5.38 10.75 2.57
N LYS A 9 4.80 11.88 2.98
CA LYS A 9 5.58 13.06 3.42
C LYS A 9 6.51 12.74 4.59
N ALA A 10 6.04 11.96 5.58
CA ALA A 10 6.86 11.53 6.70
C ALA A 10 7.96 10.54 6.28
N ALA A 11 7.64 9.60 5.38
CA ALA A 11 8.60 8.66 4.83
C ALA A 11 9.71 9.37 4.05
N ASP A 12 9.35 10.32 3.16
CA ASP A 12 10.31 11.12 2.39
C ASP A 12 11.21 11.96 3.30
N PHE A 13 10.67 12.49 4.39
CA PHE A 13 11.45 13.22 5.40
C PHE A 13 12.50 12.34 6.11
N ILE A 14 12.19 11.06 6.33
CA ILE A 14 13.12 10.08 6.89
C ILE A 14 14.15 9.67 5.84
N LEU A 15 13.70 9.33 4.63
CA LEU A 15 14.54 8.82 3.55
C LEU A 15 15.52 9.88 3.02
N SER A 16 15.12 11.16 2.99
CA SER A 16 15.97 12.28 2.60
C SER A 16 17.14 12.54 3.55
N ARG A 17 17.10 12.06 4.80
CA ARG A 17 18.18 12.23 5.77
C ARG A 17 19.02 10.96 5.90
N PRO A 18 20.31 10.98 5.56
CA PRO A 18 21.16 9.79 5.60
C PRO A 18 21.26 9.14 6.99
N THR A 19 21.26 9.94 8.06
CA THR A 19 21.34 9.42 9.45
C THR A 19 20.08 8.68 9.86
N LEU A 20 18.91 9.27 9.61
CA LEU A 20 17.63 8.64 9.90
C LEU A 20 17.39 7.42 9.03
N SER A 21 17.64 7.52 7.73
CA SER A 21 17.48 6.42 6.78
C SER A 21 18.31 5.19 7.17
N LYS A 22 19.59 5.37 7.54
CA LYS A 22 20.47 4.27 7.97
C LYS A 22 19.98 3.53 9.22
N VAL A 23 19.24 4.20 10.10
CA VAL A 23 18.71 3.59 11.34
C VAL A 23 17.32 3.00 11.11
N VAL A 24 16.43 3.74 10.45
CA VAL A 24 15.01 3.38 10.34
C VAL A 24 14.76 2.35 9.24
N VAL A 25 15.48 2.41 8.11
CA VAL A 25 15.23 1.50 6.98
C VAL A 25 15.49 0.02 7.34
N PRO A 26 16.58 -0.36 8.03
CA PRO A 26 16.76 -1.74 8.48
C PRO A 26 15.63 -2.21 9.38
N ILE A 27 15.19 -1.37 10.33
CA ILE A 27 14.07 -1.68 11.24
C ILE A 27 12.79 -1.89 10.43
N ALA A 28 12.51 -1.02 9.46
CA ALA A 28 11.34 -1.15 8.60
C ALA A 28 11.38 -2.43 7.76
N LYS A 29 12.54 -2.81 7.21
CA LYS A 29 12.72 -4.07 6.47
C LYS A 29 12.44 -5.28 7.35
N THR A 30 12.95 -5.27 8.59
CA THR A 30 12.71 -6.33 9.57
C THR A 30 11.23 -6.39 9.96
N PHE A 31 10.59 -5.25 10.21
CA PHE A 31 9.16 -5.16 10.50
C PHE A 31 8.32 -5.78 9.37
N VAL A 32 8.62 -5.42 8.12
CA VAL A 32 7.94 -5.96 6.94
C VAL A 32 8.14 -7.45 6.79
N ALA A 33 9.34 -7.98 7.06
CA ALA A 33 9.61 -9.41 7.02
C ALA A 33 8.77 -10.18 8.06
N TYR A 34 8.66 -9.65 9.28
CA TYR A 34 7.87 -10.28 10.35
C TYR A 34 6.36 -10.08 10.22
N ALA A 35 5.90 -9.14 9.39
CA ALA A 35 4.47 -8.93 9.14
C ALA A 35 3.81 -10.11 8.41
N GLY A 36 4.57 -10.99 7.74
CA GLY A 36 4.11 -12.27 7.21
C GLY A 36 3.17 -12.22 5.99
N TYR A 37 2.68 -11.05 5.59
CA TYR A 37 1.75 -10.93 4.46
C TYR A 37 2.31 -11.46 3.13
N ARG A 38 3.64 -11.36 2.93
CA ARG A 38 4.33 -11.89 1.75
C ARG A 38 4.27 -13.42 1.68
N GLU A 39 4.25 -14.10 2.84
CA GLU A 39 4.12 -15.56 2.95
C GLU A 39 2.72 -16.05 2.53
N MET A 40 1.73 -15.16 2.56
CA MET A 40 0.38 -15.39 2.03
C MET A 40 0.21 -14.93 0.58
N GLY A 41 1.28 -14.44 -0.06
CA GLY A 41 1.26 -14.02 -1.46
C GLY A 41 0.75 -12.59 -1.69
N LEU A 42 0.61 -11.80 -0.62
CA LEU A 42 0.14 -10.41 -0.71
C LEU A 42 1.30 -9.43 -0.94
N LYS A 43 0.97 -8.30 -1.57
CA LYS A 43 1.77 -7.07 -1.53
C LYS A 43 1.23 -6.13 -0.47
N PHE A 44 2.04 -5.20 0.01
CA PHE A 44 1.63 -4.26 1.07
C PHE A 44 0.34 -3.50 0.72
N ASN A 45 0.21 -3.05 -0.53
CA ASN A 45 -0.97 -2.30 -0.97
C ASN A 45 -2.27 -3.12 -0.96
N ASP A 46 -2.19 -4.45 -0.98
CA ASP A 46 -3.36 -5.33 -0.89
C ASP A 46 -3.97 -5.30 0.53
N LEU A 47 -3.23 -4.80 1.53
CA LEU A 47 -3.66 -4.69 2.93
C LEU A 47 -4.36 -3.36 3.25
N ILE A 48 -4.38 -2.41 2.31
CA ILE A 48 -4.99 -1.10 2.54
C ILE A 48 -6.52 -1.25 2.54
N MET A 49 -7.16 -0.74 3.59
CA MET A 49 -8.62 -0.75 3.76
C MET A 49 -9.29 0.00 2.61
N GLU A 50 -10.18 -0.67 1.87
CA GLU A 50 -10.75 -0.15 0.62
C GLU A 50 -12.11 0.53 0.77
N GLU A 51 -12.73 0.48 1.96
CA GLU A 51 -14.06 1.00 2.31
C GLU A 51 -14.07 2.53 2.47
N SER A 52 -13.40 3.24 1.55
CA SER A 52 -13.35 4.70 1.49
C SER A 52 -13.58 5.18 0.04
N PRO A 53 -14.29 6.30 -0.18
CA PRO A 53 -14.49 6.85 -1.53
C PRO A 53 -13.18 7.11 -2.28
N ILE A 54 -12.12 7.51 -1.56
CA ILE A 54 -10.79 7.78 -2.12
C ILE A 54 -10.17 6.48 -2.65
N LEU A 55 -10.22 5.41 -1.86
CA LEU A 55 -9.63 4.12 -2.22
C LEU A 55 -10.42 3.45 -3.34
N GLN A 56 -11.76 3.52 -3.29
CA GLN A 56 -12.61 3.04 -4.39
C GLN A 56 -12.30 3.78 -5.70
N LYS A 57 -12.04 5.09 -5.64
CA LYS A 57 -11.63 5.87 -6.81
C LYS A 57 -10.25 5.44 -7.32
N ALA A 58 -9.28 5.23 -6.43
CA ALA A 58 -7.95 4.77 -6.79
C ALA A 58 -7.97 3.38 -7.45
N ILE A 59 -8.73 2.42 -6.88
CA ILE A 59 -8.87 1.06 -7.43
C ILE A 59 -9.51 1.09 -8.82
N ARG A 60 -10.51 1.94 -9.05
CA ARG A 60 -11.15 2.10 -10.38
C ARG A 60 -10.21 2.65 -11.46
N ARG A 61 -9.15 3.36 -11.08
CA ARG A 61 -8.14 3.90 -12.01
C ARG A 61 -7.02 2.91 -12.33
N LEU A 62 -6.95 1.81 -11.59
CA LEU A 62 -5.90 0.81 -11.77
C LEU A 62 -6.06 0.12 -13.14
N PRO A 63 -4.96 -0.18 -13.85
CA PRO A 63 -5.01 -0.97 -15.08
C PRO A 63 -5.66 -2.33 -14.83
N GLU A 64 -6.34 -2.87 -15.85
CA GLU A 64 -7.07 -4.14 -15.72
C GLU A 64 -6.15 -5.29 -15.29
N ASP A 65 -4.97 -5.41 -15.87
CA ASP A 65 -4.00 -6.47 -15.54
C ASP A 65 -3.59 -6.46 -14.05
N GLU A 66 -3.31 -5.27 -13.49
CA GLU A 66 -2.97 -5.10 -12.08
C GLU A 66 -4.16 -5.37 -11.16
N SER A 67 -5.38 -4.99 -11.60
CA SER A 67 -6.62 -5.28 -10.89
C SER A 67 -6.89 -6.78 -10.81
N TYR A 68 -6.75 -7.51 -11.92
CA TYR A 68 -6.87 -8.96 -11.94
C TYR A 68 -5.80 -9.63 -11.06
N ALA A 69 -4.54 -9.20 -11.17
CA ALA A 69 -3.45 -9.73 -10.36
C ALA A 69 -3.68 -9.48 -8.85
N ARG A 70 -4.17 -8.29 -8.48
CA ARG A 70 -4.57 -7.95 -7.10
C ARG A 70 -5.64 -8.89 -6.58
N ASN A 71 -6.73 -9.06 -7.34
CA ASN A 71 -7.84 -9.92 -6.92
C ASN A 71 -7.39 -11.37 -6.75
N PHE A 72 -6.54 -11.88 -7.64
CA PHE A 72 -5.98 -13.21 -7.51
C PHE A 72 -5.13 -13.38 -6.24
N ARG A 73 -4.27 -12.41 -5.90
CA ARG A 73 -3.49 -12.43 -4.64
C ARG A 73 -4.40 -12.44 -3.41
N ILE A 74 -5.43 -11.58 -3.40
CA ILE A 74 -6.38 -11.50 -2.28
C ILE A 74 -7.13 -12.83 -2.10
N ILE A 75 -7.66 -13.42 -3.16
CA ILE A 75 -8.35 -14.73 -3.09
C ILE A 75 -7.40 -15.82 -2.59
N THR A 76 -6.16 -15.84 -3.10
CA THR A 76 -5.13 -16.78 -2.66
C THR A 76 -4.83 -16.65 -1.18
N ALA A 77 -4.71 -15.43 -0.66
CA ALA A 77 -4.45 -15.17 0.75
C ALA A 77 -5.63 -15.60 1.63
N HIS A 78 -6.87 -15.39 1.19
CA HIS A 78 -8.06 -15.92 1.89
C HIS A 78 -8.04 -17.44 1.97
N GLN A 79 -7.66 -18.13 0.88
CA GLN A 79 -7.51 -19.59 0.88
C GLN A 79 -6.42 -20.07 1.84
N CYS A 80 -5.28 -19.37 1.89
CA CYS A 80 -4.19 -19.65 2.83
C CYS A 80 -4.66 -19.49 4.28
N ALA A 81 -5.33 -18.38 4.58
CA ALA A 81 -5.89 -18.10 5.91
C ALA A 81 -6.92 -19.16 6.33
N LEU A 82 -7.83 -19.53 5.44
CA LEU A 82 -8.86 -20.55 5.68
C LEU A 82 -8.26 -21.93 5.96
N SER A 83 -7.20 -22.30 5.22
CA SER A 83 -6.56 -23.60 5.35
C SER A 83 -5.49 -23.65 6.45
N HIS A 84 -5.21 -22.53 7.12
CA HIS A 84 -4.10 -22.38 8.06
C HIS A 84 -2.75 -22.84 7.49
N HIS A 85 -2.55 -22.64 6.19
CA HIS A 85 -1.33 -22.98 5.48
C HIS A 85 -0.74 -21.75 4.80
N LEU A 86 0.59 -21.64 4.85
CA LEU A 86 1.34 -20.63 4.10
C LEU A 86 1.63 -21.11 2.69
N LEU A 87 1.96 -20.17 1.80
CA LEU A 87 2.39 -20.54 0.46
C LEU A 87 3.73 -21.29 0.47
N PRO A 88 3.95 -22.20 -0.48
CA PRO A 88 5.27 -22.78 -0.71
C PRO A 88 6.33 -21.68 -0.95
N PRO A 89 7.60 -21.88 -0.54
CA PRO A 89 8.64 -20.84 -0.59
C PRO A 89 8.87 -20.22 -1.97
N ASN A 90 8.61 -20.95 -3.05
CA ASN A 90 8.77 -20.45 -4.43
C ASN A 90 7.63 -19.52 -4.91
N LYS A 91 6.52 -19.46 -4.17
CA LYS A 91 5.35 -18.60 -4.46
C LYS A 91 5.24 -17.40 -3.51
N VAL A 92 6.09 -17.33 -2.50
CA VAL A 92 6.18 -16.20 -1.57
C VAL A 92 6.58 -14.95 -2.35
N VAL A 93 5.90 -13.83 -2.11
CA VAL A 93 6.23 -12.55 -2.75
C VAL A 93 7.62 -12.10 -2.32
N LYS A 94 8.49 -11.83 -3.29
CA LYS A 94 9.84 -11.37 -2.99
C LYS A 94 9.85 -9.88 -2.61
N PRO A 95 10.84 -9.42 -1.83
CA PRO A 95 10.96 -8.01 -1.48
C PRO A 95 10.99 -7.07 -2.69
N GLU A 96 11.53 -7.52 -3.83
CA GLU A 96 11.62 -6.74 -5.06
C GLU A 96 10.27 -6.65 -5.81
N GLU A 97 9.39 -7.62 -5.60
CA GLU A 97 8.06 -7.69 -6.22
C GLU A 97 7.01 -6.90 -5.44
N ASP A 98 7.27 -6.61 -4.15
CA ASP A 98 6.41 -5.85 -3.25
C ASP A 98 6.49 -4.34 -3.53
N ASN A 99 6.02 -3.97 -4.72
CA ASN A 99 5.99 -2.61 -5.23
C ASN A 99 4.75 -1.83 -4.77
N HIS A 100 4.87 -0.50 -4.77
CA HIS A 100 3.79 0.41 -4.39
C HIS A 100 2.86 0.75 -5.57
N TYR A 101 2.32 -0.25 -6.26
CA TYR A 101 1.49 -0.09 -7.46
C TYR A 101 0.22 0.78 -7.33
N LEU A 102 -0.41 0.85 -6.14
CA LEU A 102 -1.67 1.56 -5.87
C LEU A 102 -1.46 2.96 -5.28
N VAL A 103 -0.32 3.19 -4.63
CA VAL A 103 -0.01 4.45 -3.92
C VAL A 103 -0.11 5.68 -4.83
N PRO A 104 0.39 5.69 -6.08
CA PRO A 104 0.26 6.85 -6.96
C PRO A 104 -1.19 7.27 -7.20
N TYR A 105 -2.09 6.31 -7.41
CA TYR A 105 -3.51 6.57 -7.64
C TYR A 105 -4.22 7.06 -6.38
N ILE A 106 -3.80 6.60 -5.20
CA ILE A 106 -4.33 7.11 -3.92
C ILE A 106 -3.91 8.55 -3.71
N LEU A 107 -2.63 8.89 -3.93
CA LEU A 107 -2.13 10.25 -3.75
C LEU A 107 -2.83 11.25 -4.69
N GLU A 108 -3.08 10.85 -5.94
CA GLU A 108 -3.86 11.65 -6.89
C GLU A 108 -5.29 11.87 -6.38
N ALA A 109 -5.98 10.81 -5.95
CA ALA A 109 -7.35 10.90 -5.43
C ALA A 109 -7.45 11.72 -4.14
N GLU A 110 -6.48 11.59 -3.23
CA GLU A 110 -6.40 12.41 -2.02
C GLU A 110 -6.16 13.88 -2.35
N LYS A 111 -5.25 14.18 -3.29
CA LYS A 111 -4.97 15.55 -3.72
C LYS A 111 -6.20 16.23 -4.30
N GLU A 112 -6.93 15.55 -5.18
CA GLU A 112 -8.19 16.06 -5.74
C GLU A 112 -9.26 16.32 -4.67
N ALA A 113 -9.36 15.43 -3.67
CA ALA A 113 -10.30 15.60 -2.56
C ALA A 113 -9.91 16.79 -1.67
N PHE A 114 -8.62 16.98 -1.43
CA PHE A 114 -8.09 18.10 -0.64
C PHE A 114 -8.31 19.43 -1.35
N GLU A 115 -7.95 19.52 -2.63
CA GLU A 115 -8.15 20.71 -3.46
C GLU A 115 -9.62 21.10 -3.52
N LYS A 116 -10.52 20.12 -3.73
CA LYS A 116 -11.96 20.37 -3.69
C LYS A 116 -12.39 20.97 -2.34
N ALA A 117 -11.95 20.39 -1.24
CA ALA A 117 -12.31 20.88 0.09
C ALA A 117 -11.75 22.29 0.35
N GLU A 118 -10.54 22.61 -0.12
CA GLU A 118 -9.96 23.95 0.00
C GLU A 118 -10.76 24.99 -0.80
N LEU A 119 -11.14 24.66 -2.05
CA LEU A 119 -11.92 25.55 -2.90
C LEU A 119 -13.35 25.75 -2.38
N ASP A 120 -13.98 24.70 -1.84
CA ASP A 120 -15.32 24.78 -1.25
C ASP A 120 -15.36 25.69 0.01
N ASN A 121 -14.21 25.91 0.67
CA ASN A 121 -14.08 26.70 1.90
C ASN A 121 -13.26 27.99 1.74
N ILE A 122 -13.02 28.43 0.50
CA ILE A 122 -12.25 29.64 0.24
C ILE A 122 -12.97 30.89 0.79
N GLN A 123 -12.26 31.72 1.55
CA GLN A 123 -12.76 33.02 2.02
C GLN A 123 -12.30 34.11 1.04
N VAL A 124 -13.21 35.01 0.68
CA VAL A 124 -12.95 36.16 -0.20
C VAL A 124 -12.54 37.37 0.64
#